data_AF-A0A2N7RZV5-F1
#
_entry.id   AF-A0A2N7RZV5-F1
#
_cell.length_a   1.000
_cell.length_b   1.000
_cell.length_c   1.000
_cell.angle_alpha   90.00
_cell.angle_beta   90.00
_cell.angle_gamma   90.00
#
_symmetry.space_group_name_H-M   'P 1'
#
loop_
_entity.id
_entity.type
_entity.pdbx_description
1 polymer ?
#
loop_
_entity_poly.entity_id
_entity_poly.type
_entity_poly.pdbx_seq_one_letter_code
_entity_poly.pdbx_strand_id
1 'polypeptide(L)'
;MTDYSPGVGSKTDYREIMPGEIPRDEFLVSRLRQQCLPLPDVETATLSMQHALEFSTQKMLSKRELRKLTHDFLLALPGVEFDRTSLNSAISNVASAVLSFHGAPRTAQTIDDVLLAIHAYFWLESISAEALLEGFEC
;
A
#
# COMPACT_ATOMS: atom_id res chain seq x y z
N MET A 1 -38.68 -25.67 -9.05
CA MET A 1 -39.88 -24.94 -9.50
C MET A 1 -39.79 -23.61 -8.78
N THR A 2 -39.44 -22.55 -9.51
CA THR A 2 -39.19 -21.22 -8.91
C THR A 2 -40.42 -20.39 -9.19
N ASP A 3 -41.18 -20.05 -8.14
CA ASP A 3 -42.34 -19.18 -8.26
C ASP A 3 -41.89 -17.72 -8.36
N TYR A 4 -42.33 -17.04 -9.41
CA TYR A 4 -42.16 -15.60 -9.60
C TYR A 4 -43.51 -14.92 -9.55
N SER A 5 -43.66 -13.93 -8.67
CA SER A 5 -44.79 -13.00 -8.66
C SER A 5 -44.30 -11.63 -9.13
N PRO A 6 -44.91 -11.01 -10.15
CA PRO A 6 -44.46 -9.72 -10.66
C PRO A 6 -44.95 -8.57 -9.77
N GLY A 7 -44.02 -7.91 -9.09
CA GLY A 7 -44.24 -6.59 -8.49
C GLY A 7 -44.19 -5.51 -9.57
N VAL A 8 -45.30 -4.79 -9.74
CA VAL A 8 -45.47 -3.72 -10.72
C VAL A 8 -44.53 -2.55 -10.39
N GLY A 9 -43.63 -2.24 -11.32
CA GLY A 9 -43.00 -0.93 -11.46
C GLY A 9 -42.00 -0.52 -10.38
N SER A 10 -40.73 -0.92 -10.53
CA SER A 10 -39.60 -0.10 -10.09
C SER A 10 -38.34 -0.54 -10.80
N LYS A 11 -37.65 0.40 -11.45
CA LYS A 11 -36.26 0.24 -11.90
C LYS A 11 -35.39 0.11 -10.66
N THR A 12 -35.22 -1.12 -10.19
CA THR A 12 -34.14 -1.48 -9.30
C THR A 12 -33.42 -2.61 -10.00
N ASP A 13 -32.22 -2.34 -10.50
CA ASP A 13 -31.28 -3.38 -10.88
C ASP A 13 -31.02 -4.21 -9.62
N TYR A 14 -31.79 -5.29 -9.44
CA TYR A 14 -31.47 -6.32 -8.48
C TYR A 14 -30.26 -7.07 -9.06
N ARG A 15 -29.06 -6.62 -8.72
CA ARG A 15 -27.89 -7.49 -8.83
C ARG A 15 -28.02 -8.55 -7.73
N GLU A 16 -28.13 -9.81 -8.14
CA GLU A 16 -27.86 -10.95 -7.28
C GLU A 16 -26.48 -10.75 -6.65
N ILE A 17 -26.44 -10.56 -5.33
CA ILE A 17 -25.21 -10.71 -4.57
C ILE A 17 -25.01 -12.23 -4.44
N MET A 18 -24.19 -12.80 -5.32
CA MET A 18 -23.76 -14.19 -5.22
C MET A 18 -22.97 -14.37 -3.90
N PRO A 19 -23.29 -15.38 -3.07
CA PRO A 19 -22.54 -15.64 -1.87
C PRO A 19 -21.13 -16.14 -2.26
N GLY A 20 -20.14 -15.25 -2.16
CA GLY A 20 -18.75 -15.54 -2.50
C GLY A 20 -17.97 -14.42 -3.20
N GLU A 21 -18.63 -13.35 -3.66
CA GLU A 21 -17.94 -12.19 -4.22
C GLU A 21 -17.52 -11.22 -3.11
N ILE A 22 -16.38 -11.52 -2.48
CA ILE A 22 -15.64 -10.49 -1.73
C ILE A 22 -15.26 -9.41 -2.75
N PRO A 23 -15.59 -8.12 -2.53
CA PRO A 23 -15.13 -7.02 -3.38
C PRO A 23 -13.63 -7.16 -3.64
N ARG A 24 -13.18 -7.02 -4.90
CA ARG A 24 -11.76 -7.22 -5.27
C ARG A 24 -10.81 -6.45 -4.35
N ASP A 25 -11.25 -5.30 -3.87
CA ASP A 25 -10.50 -4.43 -2.96
C ASP A 25 -10.37 -5.02 -1.56
N GLU A 26 -11.44 -5.61 -0.99
CA GLU A 26 -11.41 -6.31 0.31
C GLU A 26 -10.47 -7.52 0.28
N PHE A 27 -10.45 -8.24 -0.85
CA PHE A 27 -9.54 -9.38 -1.04
C PHE A 27 -8.08 -8.93 -1.18
N LEU A 28 -7.82 -7.83 -1.89
CA LEU A 28 -6.48 -7.26 -2.03
C LEU A 28 -5.96 -6.74 -0.69
N VAL A 29 -6.76 -5.98 0.06
CA VAL A 29 -6.39 -5.50 1.41
C VAL A 29 -6.08 -6.68 2.33
N SER A 30 -6.94 -7.70 2.35
CA SER A 30 -6.72 -8.90 3.17
C SER A 30 -5.40 -9.60 2.83
N ARG A 31 -5.08 -9.70 1.55
CA ARG A 31 -3.80 -10.25 1.06
C ARG A 31 -2.61 -9.38 1.47
N LEU A 32 -2.69 -8.06 1.28
CA LEU A 32 -1.63 -7.14 1.69
C LEU A 32 -1.36 -7.23 3.19
N ARG A 33 -2.41 -7.32 4.00
CA ARG A 33 -2.29 -7.57 5.45
C ARG A 33 -1.55 -8.86 5.76
N GLN A 34 -1.91 -9.96 5.10
CA GLN A 34 -1.23 -11.25 5.31
C GLN A 34 0.24 -11.24 4.87
N GLN A 35 0.61 -10.39 3.91
CA GLN A 35 1.92 -10.42 3.26
C GLN A 35 2.88 -9.33 3.74
N CYS A 36 2.35 -8.22 4.25
CA CYS A 36 3.12 -7.03 4.62
C CYS A 36 3.05 -6.70 6.12
N LEU A 37 2.20 -7.39 6.90
CA LEU A 37 2.12 -7.19 8.34
C LEU A 37 2.78 -8.33 9.12
N PRO A 38 3.38 -8.05 10.30
CA PRO A 38 3.51 -6.72 10.91
C PRO A 38 4.49 -5.82 10.15
N LEU A 39 4.22 -4.50 10.14
CA LEU A 39 5.16 -3.54 9.58
C LEU A 39 6.45 -3.52 10.43
N PRO A 40 7.63 -3.41 9.80
CA PRO A 40 8.87 -3.18 10.53
C PRO A 40 8.80 -1.82 11.25
N ASP A 41 9.58 -1.67 12.32
CA ASP A 41 9.78 -0.35 12.91
C ASP A 41 10.55 0.58 11.93
N VAL A 42 10.50 1.89 12.19
CA VAL A 42 11.04 2.90 11.27
C VAL A 42 12.55 2.78 11.12
N GLU A 43 13.28 2.35 12.16
CA GLU A 43 14.73 2.16 12.10
C GLU A 43 15.07 0.98 11.19
N THR A 44 14.39 -0.15 11.37
CA THR A 44 14.56 -1.34 10.52
C THR A 44 14.21 -1.04 9.05
N ALA A 45 13.12 -0.32 8.81
CA ALA A 45 12.73 0.11 7.46
C ALA A 45 13.78 1.04 6.83
N THR A 46 14.31 1.98 7.61
CA THR A 46 15.35 2.93 7.17
C THR A 46 16.62 2.21 6.77
N LEU A 47 17.11 1.31 7.62
CA LEU A 47 18.31 0.52 7.36
C LEU A 47 18.15 -0.36 6.11
N SER A 48 16.98 -0.97 5.94
CA SER A 48 16.67 -1.80 4.77
C SER A 48 16.71 -0.99 3.47
N MET A 49 16.11 0.21 3.46
CA MET A 49 16.13 1.09 2.29
C MET A 49 17.54 1.64 2.01
N GLN A 50 18.29 2.03 3.04
CA GLN A 50 19.69 2.48 2.88
C GLN A 50 20.57 1.36 2.29
N HIS A 51 20.43 0.14 2.79
CA HIS A 51 21.19 -1.00 2.29
C HIS A 51 20.86 -1.30 0.83
N ALA A 52 19.57 -1.25 0.46
CA ALA A 52 19.15 -1.49 -0.92
C ALA A 52 19.65 -0.42 -1.91
N LEU A 53 19.87 0.81 -1.45
CA LEU A 53 20.43 1.91 -2.24
C LEU A 53 21.96 2.06 -2.12
N GLU A 54 22.63 1.14 -1.42
CA GLU A 54 24.07 1.22 -1.12
C GLU A 54 24.47 2.53 -0.39
N PHE A 55 23.53 3.13 0.34
CA PHE A 55 23.79 4.33 1.13
C PHE A 55 24.49 3.99 2.45
N SER A 56 25.24 4.94 2.99
CA SER A 56 25.82 4.81 4.33
C SER A 56 24.72 4.64 5.38
N THR A 57 24.82 3.62 6.21
CA THR A 57 23.83 3.33 7.25
C THR A 57 23.78 4.43 8.31
N GLN A 58 22.60 5.00 8.52
CA GLN A 58 22.33 5.99 9.57
C GLN A 58 21.05 5.57 10.30
N LYS A 59 21.15 5.38 11.62
CA LYS A 59 20.03 4.90 12.45
C LYS A 59 18.92 5.93 12.64
N MET A 60 19.26 7.23 12.61
CA MET A 60 18.30 8.31 12.81
C MET A 60 18.38 9.27 11.65
N LEU A 61 17.26 9.39 10.93
CA LEU A 61 17.05 10.38 9.89
C LEU A 61 16.00 11.39 10.37
N SER A 62 16.20 12.66 10.02
CA SER A 62 15.12 13.65 10.12
C SER A 62 13.95 13.25 9.21
N LYS A 63 12.75 13.78 9.50
CA LYS A 63 11.55 13.57 8.65
C LYS A 63 11.82 13.84 7.16
N ARG A 64 12.57 14.91 6.87
CA ARG A 64 12.95 15.30 5.50
C ARG A 64 13.91 14.31 4.85
N GLU A 65 14.89 13.81 5.60
CA GLU A 65 15.84 12.81 5.11
C GLU A 65 15.17 11.46 4.89
N LEU A 66 14.25 11.05 5.78
CA LEU A 66 13.46 9.83 5.61
C LEU A 66 12.54 9.92 4.39
N ARG A 67 11.89 11.07 4.17
CA ARG A 67 11.10 11.34 2.95
C ARG A 67 11.96 11.20 1.70
N LYS A 68 13.16 11.82 1.70
CA LYS A 68 14.09 11.73 0.59
C LYS A 68 14.54 10.30 0.33
N LEU A 69 14.92 9.56 1.38
CA LEU A 69 15.29 8.14 1.28
C LEU A 69 14.14 7.31 0.70
N THR A 70 12.91 7.53 1.16
CA THR A 70 11.73 6.81 0.67
C THR A 70 11.48 7.11 -0.80
N HIS A 71 11.63 8.36 -1.22
CA HIS A 71 11.52 8.78 -2.61
C HIS A 71 12.59 8.13 -3.49
N ASP A 72 13.87 8.22 -3.09
CA ASP A 72 14.99 7.64 -3.83
C ASP A 72 14.86 6.11 -3.90
N PHE A 73 14.36 5.48 -2.84
CA PHE A 73 14.06 4.06 -2.80
C PHE A 73 12.97 3.72 -3.81
N LEU A 74 11.83 4.41 -3.81
CA LEU A 74 10.76 4.20 -4.77
C LEU A 74 11.24 4.35 -6.22
N LEU A 75 12.10 5.33 -6.52
CA LEU A 75 12.65 5.52 -7.87
C LEU A 75 13.62 4.43 -8.34
N ALA A 76 14.25 3.71 -7.41
CA ALA A 76 15.19 2.64 -7.73
C ALA A 76 14.50 1.29 -8.05
N LEU A 77 13.20 1.17 -7.79
CA LEU A 77 12.45 -0.08 -7.91
C LEU A 77 11.84 -0.33 -9.31
N PRO A 78 11.38 0.69 -10.07
CA PRO A 78 10.92 0.51 -11.44
C PRO A 78 11.98 -0.15 -12.33
N GLY A 79 11.62 -1.23 -13.01
CA GLY A 79 12.50 -1.96 -13.93
C GLY A 79 13.36 -3.06 -13.29
N VAL A 80 13.25 -3.28 -11.98
CA VAL A 80 13.87 -4.42 -11.30
C VAL A 80 12.87 -5.58 -11.24
N GLU A 81 13.26 -6.77 -11.70
CA GLU A 81 12.46 -7.99 -11.52
C GLU A 81 12.44 -8.37 -10.03
N PHE A 82 11.41 -7.93 -9.32
CA PHE A 82 11.21 -8.35 -7.93
C PHE A 82 10.53 -9.72 -7.86
N ASP A 83 11.13 -10.61 -7.08
CA ASP A 83 10.34 -11.70 -6.53
C ASP A 83 9.27 -11.15 -5.57
N ARG A 84 8.24 -11.96 -5.33
CA ARG A 84 7.10 -11.54 -4.54
C ARG A 84 7.48 -11.17 -3.10
N THR A 85 8.48 -11.84 -2.53
CA THR A 85 8.95 -11.58 -1.17
C THR A 85 9.58 -10.20 -1.07
N SER A 86 10.45 -9.87 -2.02
CA SER A 86 11.16 -8.61 -2.10
C SER A 86 10.21 -7.45 -2.34
N LEU A 87 9.19 -7.63 -3.19
CA LEU A 87 8.14 -6.64 -3.38
C LEU A 87 7.35 -6.38 -2.07
N ASN A 88 6.94 -7.44 -1.37
CA ASN A 88 6.23 -7.30 -0.09
C ASN A 88 7.10 -6.59 0.96
N SER A 89 8.39 -6.90 1.00
CA SER A 89 9.35 -6.21 1.87
C SER A 89 9.48 -4.73 1.51
N ALA A 90 9.56 -4.40 0.21
CA ALA A 90 9.59 -3.01 -0.25
C ALA A 90 8.31 -2.26 0.15
N ILE A 91 7.13 -2.83 -0.08
CA ILE A 91 5.84 -2.26 0.33
C ILE A 91 5.83 -2.00 1.85
N SER A 92 6.26 -2.98 2.65
CA SER A 92 6.26 -2.89 4.11
C SER A 92 7.22 -1.81 4.64
N ASN A 93 8.42 -1.71 4.04
CA ASN A 93 9.42 -0.70 4.40
C ASN A 93 8.93 0.71 4.06
N VAL A 94 8.39 0.91 2.85
CA VAL A 94 7.82 2.19 2.42
C VAL A 94 6.64 2.56 3.30
N ALA A 95 5.73 1.63 3.59
CA ALA A 95 4.57 1.89 4.45
C ALA A 95 4.98 2.33 5.86
N SER A 96 5.98 1.68 6.45
CA SER A 96 6.52 2.08 7.76
C SER A 96 7.10 3.50 7.75
N ALA A 97 7.87 3.83 6.71
CA ALA A 97 8.43 5.17 6.54
C ALA A 97 7.34 6.22 6.35
N VAL A 98 6.38 5.99 5.44
CA VAL A 98 5.23 6.85 5.17
C VAL A 98 4.43 7.12 6.43
N LEU A 99 4.05 6.07 7.17
CA LEU A 99 3.31 6.21 8.43
C LEU A 99 4.11 6.90 9.54
N SER A 100 5.43 7.04 9.40
CA SER A 100 6.24 7.84 10.33
C SER A 100 6.17 9.34 10.05
N PHE A 101 5.95 9.74 8.79
CA PHE A 101 5.92 11.16 8.41
C PHE A 101 4.53 11.68 8.03
N HIS A 102 3.53 10.80 7.82
CA HIS A 102 2.14 11.13 7.50
C HIS A 102 1.42 11.98 8.56
N GLY A 103 1.92 12.01 9.81
CA GLY A 103 1.41 12.88 10.87
C GLY A 103 0.02 12.52 11.43
N ALA A 104 -0.74 11.66 10.74
CA ALA A 104 -2.03 11.15 11.23
C ALA A 104 -1.85 9.96 12.22
N PRO A 105 -2.82 9.75 13.13
CA PRO A 105 -2.81 8.59 14.02
C PRO A 105 -2.85 7.27 13.23
N ARG A 106 -2.03 6.30 13.63
CA ARG A 106 -1.97 4.96 13.00
C ARG A 106 -3.24 4.17 13.33
N THR A 107 -4.22 4.20 12.43
CA THR A 107 -5.43 3.35 12.49
C THR A 107 -5.33 2.22 11.48
N ALA A 108 -6.14 1.17 11.66
CA ALA A 108 -6.18 0.04 10.73
C ALA A 108 -6.56 0.48 9.31
N GLN A 109 -7.50 1.43 9.19
CA GLN A 109 -7.91 2.00 7.91
C GLN A 109 -6.76 2.76 7.24
N THR A 110 -6.06 3.62 7.99
CA THR A 110 -4.90 4.37 7.47
C THR A 110 -3.78 3.43 6.98
N ILE A 111 -3.55 2.31 7.69
CA ILE A 111 -2.55 1.32 7.26
C ILE A 111 -2.98 0.67 5.95
N ASP A 112 -4.25 0.30 5.81
CA ASP A 112 -4.78 -0.30 4.57
C ASP A 112 -4.66 0.67 3.39
N ASP A 113 -5.03 1.93 3.60
CA ASP A 113 -4.97 2.98 2.57
C ASP A 113 -3.52 3.17 2.07
N VAL A 114 -2.55 3.22 2.99
CA VAL A 114 -1.13 3.33 2.66
C VAL A 114 -0.64 2.10 1.90
N LEU A 115 -0.96 0.89 2.37
CA LEU A 115 -0.55 -0.36 1.71
C LEU A 115 -1.14 -0.45 0.29
N LEU A 116 -2.41 -0.09 0.10
CA LEU A 116 -3.08 -0.09 -1.19
C LEU A 116 -2.44 0.90 -2.16
N ALA A 117 -2.18 2.12 -1.72
CA ALA A 117 -1.60 3.15 -2.59
C ALA A 117 -0.15 2.82 -2.99
N ILE A 118 0.66 2.28 -2.08
CA ILE A 118 2.02 1.80 -2.42
C ILE A 118 1.96 0.59 -3.36
N HIS A 119 1.06 -0.37 -3.10
CA HIS A 119 0.86 -1.49 -4.02
C HIS A 119 0.46 -0.99 -5.41
N ALA A 120 -0.50 -0.07 -5.49
CA ALA A 120 -0.93 0.54 -6.75
C ALA A 120 0.24 1.20 -7.49
N TYR A 121 1.14 1.90 -6.79
CA TYR A 121 2.35 2.48 -7.39
C TYR A 121 3.21 1.44 -8.11
N PHE A 122 3.45 0.27 -7.49
CA PHE A 122 4.25 -0.80 -8.10
C PHE A 122 3.61 -1.46 -9.33
N TRP A 123 2.29 -1.39 -9.46
CA TRP A 123 1.56 -2.13 -10.49
C TRP A 123 0.96 -1.25 -11.60
N LEU A 124 0.66 0.01 -11.32
CA LEU A 124 -0.13 0.85 -12.22
C LEU A 124 0.70 1.83 -13.05
N GLU A 125 2.02 1.95 -12.85
CA GLU A 125 3.00 2.79 -13.60
C GLU A 125 2.57 4.24 -13.93
N SER A 126 1.44 4.69 -13.39
CA SER A 126 0.72 5.91 -13.76
C SER A 126 0.87 7.01 -12.72
N ILE A 127 1.53 6.70 -11.60
CA ILE A 127 1.74 7.60 -10.46
C ILE A 127 3.24 7.75 -10.26
N SER A 128 3.73 8.98 -10.16
CA SER A 128 5.14 9.25 -9.82
C SER A 128 5.40 9.00 -8.32
N ALA A 129 6.64 8.68 -7.96
CA ALA A 129 7.04 8.51 -6.56
C ALA A 129 6.75 9.79 -5.74
N GLU A 130 6.97 10.96 -6.34
CA GLU A 130 6.66 12.26 -5.73
C GLU A 130 5.17 12.41 -5.44
N ALA A 131 4.30 12.15 -6.43
CA ALA A 131 2.85 12.26 -6.26
C ALA A 131 2.30 11.27 -5.22
N LEU A 132 2.87 10.06 -5.14
CA LEU A 132 2.53 9.10 -4.09
C LEU A 132 2.84 9.66 -2.70
N LEU A 133 4.04 10.20 -2.50
CA LEU A 133 4.47 10.70 -1.19
C LEU A 133 3.72 11.97 -0.80
N GLU A 134 3.51 12.90 -1.74
CA GLU A 134 2.69 14.10 -1.53
C GLU A 134 1.25 13.76 -1.15
N GLY A 135 0.67 12.69 -1.69
CA GLY A 135 -0.66 12.21 -1.32
C GLY A 135 -0.78 11.81 0.16
N PHE A 136 0.35 11.59 0.84
CA PHE A 136 0.41 11.29 2.27
C PHE A 136 0.92 12.46 3.12
N GLU A 137 1.23 13.61 2.53
CA GLU A 137 1.71 14.79 3.24
C GLU A 137 0.55 15.78 3.39
N CYS A 138 -0.03 15.84 4.60
CA CYS A 138 -0.97 16.88 5.01
C CYS A 138 -0.26 18.14 5.50
#